data_AF-A0AAD7FNT7-F1
#
_entry.id   AF-A0AAD7FNT7-F1
#
_cell.length_a   1.000
_cell.length_b   1.000
_cell.length_c   1.000
_cell.angle_alpha   90.00
_cell.angle_beta   90.00
_cell.angle_gamma   90.00
#
_symmetry.space_group_name_H-M   'P 1'
#
loop_
_entity.id
_entity.type
_entity.pdbx_description
1 polymer ?
#
loop_
_entity_poly.entity_id
_entity_poly.type
_entity_poly.pdbx_seq_one_letter_code
_entity_poly.pdbx_strand_id
1 'polypeptide(L)'
;MFRNNQAVLPHWTKQMARYINYAGVDNVFVSILESNSDDATGQILEQFDAQLADMGVARRIITHDATPHDDRISFLSAVRNRVLEPLIEKGGYDRVLFSNDVFIEAEAIVELIKTRDGDWDFVCGLDFGPWGLYDQWVIRDRLGRTLSTNWPYFFEDAGLHAILREEPVPVFTCWNGIVAFKADPLIPVSLRTPGRLSTSPLSNPLPSSHPAYPQPLNTTPADTAPLLFRPNGKNEPCFTSESFNLPYDFRRQFDLQNIYVNARVITAYEWDFYLWHKYLLRHWAVKWFVQKIENGYNYHSTKLINGNPEKMWTWDGGDCHPWGW
;
A
#
# COMPACT_ATOMS: atom_id res chain seq x y z
N MET A 1 -1.91 -9.09 -7.73
CA MET A 1 -1.55 -9.89 -8.91
C MET A 1 -0.62 -10.98 -8.44
N PHE A 2 -0.79 -12.19 -8.94
CA PHE A 2 0.12 -13.30 -8.64
C PHE A 2 0.86 -13.76 -9.90
N ARG A 3 2.12 -14.14 -9.73
CA ARG A 3 2.95 -14.83 -10.71
C ARG A 3 4.00 -15.67 -9.99
N ASN A 4 3.95 -16.99 -10.17
CA ASN A 4 4.88 -17.94 -9.54
C ASN A 4 4.90 -17.86 -7.99
N ASN A 5 3.71 -17.80 -7.39
CA ASN A 5 3.48 -17.59 -5.97
C ASN A 5 2.97 -18.84 -5.22
N GLN A 6 3.23 -20.06 -5.72
CA GLN A 6 2.71 -21.29 -5.10
C GLN A 6 3.09 -21.47 -3.62
N ALA A 7 4.21 -20.88 -3.18
CA ALA A 7 4.69 -21.01 -1.80
C ALA A 7 3.87 -20.18 -0.80
N VAL A 8 3.40 -18.99 -1.20
CA VAL A 8 2.67 -18.06 -0.34
C VAL A 8 1.16 -18.29 -0.39
N LEU A 9 0.63 -18.70 -1.55
CA LEU A 9 -0.80 -18.79 -1.79
C LEU A 9 -1.57 -19.69 -0.81
N PRO A 10 -1.12 -20.89 -0.41
CA PRO A 10 -1.87 -21.73 0.53
C PRO A 10 -2.09 -21.07 1.89
N HIS A 11 -1.11 -20.31 2.37
CA HIS A 11 -1.26 -19.50 3.58
C HIS A 11 -2.20 -18.31 3.29
N TRP A 12 -1.92 -17.57 2.22
CA TRP A 12 -2.63 -16.34 1.89
C TRP A 12 -4.14 -16.57 1.67
N THR A 13 -4.54 -17.56 0.87
CA THR A 13 -5.95 -17.88 0.59
C THR A 13 -6.71 -18.26 1.86
N LYS A 14 -6.09 -19.07 2.73
CA LYS A 14 -6.64 -19.42 4.05
C LYS A 14 -6.86 -18.18 4.92
N GLN A 15 -5.91 -17.26 4.97
CA GLN A 15 -6.02 -16.05 5.79
C GLN A 15 -7.03 -15.05 5.20
N MET A 16 -7.09 -14.91 3.89
CA MET A 16 -8.12 -14.09 3.23
C MET A 16 -9.52 -14.64 3.46
N ALA A 17 -9.74 -15.96 3.34
CA ALA A 17 -11.03 -16.58 3.66
C ALA A 17 -11.43 -16.34 5.14
N ARG A 18 -10.48 -16.41 6.07
CA ARG A 18 -10.73 -16.09 7.49
C ARG A 18 -11.13 -14.62 7.67
N TYR A 19 -10.40 -13.70 7.04
CA TYR A 19 -10.73 -12.27 7.09
C TYR A 19 -12.11 -11.97 6.47
N ILE A 20 -12.45 -12.56 5.33
CA ILE A 20 -13.77 -12.40 4.69
C ILE A 20 -14.89 -12.82 5.64
N ASN A 21 -14.72 -13.92 6.37
CA ASN A 21 -15.67 -14.32 7.40
C ASN A 21 -15.79 -13.29 8.56
N TYR A 22 -14.68 -12.65 8.96
CA TYR A 22 -14.71 -11.58 9.97
C TYR A 22 -15.40 -10.31 9.47
N ALA A 23 -15.19 -9.95 8.20
CA ALA A 23 -15.79 -8.78 7.56
C ALA A 23 -17.27 -8.99 7.18
N GLY A 24 -17.68 -10.24 7.00
CA GLY A 24 -18.99 -10.63 6.46
C GLY A 24 -18.93 -10.81 4.95
N VAL A 25 -19.45 -11.95 4.46
CA VAL A 25 -19.37 -12.34 3.04
C VAL A 25 -20.05 -11.35 2.10
N ASP A 26 -21.14 -10.71 2.54
CA ASP A 26 -21.89 -9.73 1.75
C ASP A 26 -21.19 -8.36 1.66
N ASN A 27 -20.17 -8.12 2.50
CA ASN A 27 -19.45 -6.85 2.57
C ASN A 27 -18.16 -6.85 1.74
N VAL A 28 -17.83 -7.97 1.09
CA VAL A 28 -16.53 -8.15 0.40
C VAL A 28 -16.72 -8.58 -1.04
N PHE A 29 -15.99 -7.91 -1.93
CA PHE A 29 -15.73 -8.37 -3.29
C PHE A 29 -14.26 -8.75 -3.44
N VAL A 30 -13.99 -9.92 -4.04
CA VAL A 30 -12.62 -10.38 -4.29
C VAL A 30 -12.29 -10.24 -5.78
N SER A 31 -11.25 -9.45 -6.09
CA SER A 31 -10.74 -9.32 -7.46
C SER A 31 -9.28 -9.75 -7.51
N ILE A 32 -8.96 -10.77 -8.31
CA ILE A 32 -7.60 -11.32 -8.43
C ILE A 32 -7.26 -11.48 -9.91
N LEU A 33 -6.02 -11.14 -10.25
CA LEU A 33 -5.43 -11.41 -11.56
C LEU A 33 -4.14 -12.19 -11.37
N GLU A 34 -4.00 -13.26 -12.13
CA GLU A 34 -2.82 -14.12 -12.20
C GLU A 34 -2.23 -14.05 -13.62
N SER A 35 -0.91 -13.88 -13.71
CA SER A 35 -0.19 -13.55 -14.94
C SER A 35 0.58 -14.73 -15.51
N ASN A 36 -0.14 -15.79 -15.88
CA ASN A 36 0.37 -16.97 -16.56
C ASN A 36 1.64 -17.57 -15.92
N SER A 37 1.47 -18.10 -14.72
CA SER A 37 2.49 -18.74 -13.90
C SER A 37 2.90 -20.11 -14.46
N ASP A 38 4.15 -20.47 -14.21
CA ASP A 38 4.75 -21.76 -14.59
C ASP A 38 4.61 -22.83 -13.48
N ASP A 39 4.07 -22.44 -12.33
CA ASP A 39 3.91 -23.26 -11.14
C ASP A 39 2.43 -23.50 -10.79
N ALA A 40 2.14 -24.05 -9.60
CA ALA A 40 0.77 -24.36 -9.18
C ALA A 40 -0.10 -23.13 -8.84
N THR A 41 0.37 -21.89 -9.05
CA THR A 41 -0.35 -20.64 -8.70
C THR A 41 -1.75 -20.59 -9.30
N GLY A 42 -1.88 -20.85 -10.61
CA GLY A 42 -3.18 -20.84 -11.30
C GLY A 42 -4.17 -21.83 -10.68
N GLN A 43 -3.72 -23.07 -10.47
CA GLN A 43 -4.54 -24.13 -9.87
C GLN A 43 -4.99 -23.79 -8.44
N ILE A 44 -4.11 -23.21 -7.61
CA ILE A 44 -4.45 -22.82 -6.24
C ILE A 44 -5.50 -21.68 -6.26
N LEU A 45 -5.40 -20.74 -7.20
CA LEU A 45 -6.38 -19.66 -7.33
C LEU A 45 -7.73 -20.14 -7.86
N GLU A 46 -7.77 -21.15 -8.74
CA GLU A 46 -9.01 -21.80 -9.17
C GLU A 46 -9.71 -22.51 -8.00
N GLN A 47 -8.95 -23.20 -7.14
CA GLN A 47 -9.50 -23.80 -5.93
C GLN A 47 -10.04 -22.74 -4.96
N PHE A 48 -9.34 -21.61 -4.85
CA PHE A 48 -9.79 -20.49 -4.03
C PHE A 48 -11.05 -19.83 -4.62
N ASP A 49 -11.16 -19.75 -5.95
CA ASP A 49 -12.39 -19.29 -6.62
C ASP A 49 -13.58 -20.16 -6.26
N ALA A 50 -13.43 -21.49 -6.34
CA ALA A 50 -14.47 -22.43 -5.93
C ALA A 50 -14.85 -22.27 -4.45
N GLN A 51 -13.85 -22.13 -3.57
CA GLN A 51 -14.09 -21.89 -2.14
C GLN A 51 -14.89 -20.60 -1.89
N LEU A 52 -14.53 -19.50 -2.56
CA LEU A 52 -15.26 -18.24 -2.43
C LEU A 52 -16.68 -18.33 -3.00
N ALA A 53 -16.88 -19.13 -4.06
CA ALA A 53 -18.21 -19.43 -4.59
C ALA A 53 -19.08 -20.13 -3.56
N ASP A 54 -18.56 -21.16 -2.90
CA ASP A 54 -19.26 -21.92 -1.86
C ASP A 54 -19.58 -21.04 -0.65
N MET A 55 -18.73 -20.06 -0.36
CA MET A 55 -18.97 -19.04 0.68
C MET A 55 -20.00 -17.97 0.29
N GLY A 56 -20.42 -17.91 -0.97
CA GLY A 56 -21.33 -16.88 -1.48
C GLY A 56 -20.68 -15.51 -1.71
N VAL A 57 -19.35 -15.45 -1.80
CA VAL A 57 -18.60 -14.18 -1.94
C VAL A 57 -18.59 -13.74 -3.40
N ALA A 58 -18.95 -12.47 -3.64
CA ALA A 58 -18.85 -11.85 -4.95
C ALA A 58 -17.39 -11.73 -5.38
N ARG A 59 -17.05 -12.16 -6.59
CA ARG A 59 -15.65 -12.23 -7.02
C ARG A 59 -15.45 -12.16 -8.52
N ARG A 60 -14.21 -11.86 -8.90
CA ARG A 60 -13.66 -11.97 -10.25
C ARG A 60 -12.21 -12.43 -10.14
N ILE A 61 -11.95 -13.69 -10.45
CA ILE A 61 -10.60 -14.26 -10.47
C ILE A 61 -10.27 -14.61 -11.92
N ILE A 62 -9.21 -13.99 -12.44
CA ILE A 62 -8.70 -14.25 -13.79
C ILE A 62 -7.38 -14.98 -13.66
N THR A 63 -7.31 -16.20 -14.18
CA THR A 63 -6.09 -16.99 -14.31
C THR A 63 -5.62 -17.04 -15.76
N HIS A 64 -4.34 -17.36 -15.96
CA HIS A 64 -3.70 -17.49 -17.27
C HIS A 64 -3.75 -16.22 -18.13
N ASP A 65 -3.69 -15.04 -17.49
CA ASP A 65 -3.68 -13.78 -18.20
C ASP A 65 -2.31 -13.55 -18.87
N ALA A 66 -2.31 -13.47 -20.19
CA ALA A 66 -1.11 -13.32 -21.02
C ALA A 66 -0.84 -11.84 -21.38
N THR A 67 -1.16 -10.89 -20.49
CA THR A 67 -0.92 -9.46 -20.76
C THR A 67 0.58 -9.23 -21.05
N PRO A 68 0.93 -8.60 -22.20
CA PRO A 68 2.31 -8.33 -22.57
C PRO A 68 3.04 -7.51 -21.49
N HIS A 69 4.29 -7.85 -21.24
CA HIS A 69 5.16 -7.15 -20.32
C HIS A 69 5.99 -6.13 -21.11
N ASP A 70 5.60 -4.86 -21.06
CA ASP A 70 6.43 -3.75 -21.53
C ASP A 70 7.45 -3.38 -20.43
N ASP A 71 7.44 -2.13 -19.95
CA ASP A 71 8.18 -1.76 -18.74
C ASP A 71 7.45 -2.21 -17.47
N ARG A 72 8.22 -2.59 -16.44
CA ARG A 72 7.70 -3.17 -15.19
C ARG A 72 6.64 -2.29 -14.54
N ILE A 73 6.83 -0.98 -14.50
CA ILE A 73 5.94 -0.06 -13.78
C ILE A 73 4.65 0.17 -14.56
N SER A 74 4.71 0.36 -15.88
CA SER A 74 3.50 0.44 -16.72
C SER A 74 2.71 -0.87 -16.69
N PHE A 75 3.40 -2.02 -16.71
CA PHE A 75 2.77 -3.31 -16.55
C PHE A 75 2.03 -3.44 -15.21
N LEU A 76 2.70 -3.13 -14.09
CA LEU A 76 2.05 -3.16 -12.76
C LEU A 76 0.88 -2.18 -12.66
N SER A 77 1.01 -0.99 -13.23
CA SER A 77 -0.07 0.00 -13.30
C SER A 77 -1.30 -0.55 -14.03
N ALA A 78 -1.09 -1.10 -15.22
CA ALA A 78 -2.16 -1.67 -16.05
C ALA A 78 -2.86 -2.83 -15.34
N VAL A 79 -2.08 -3.74 -14.73
CA VAL A 79 -2.62 -4.89 -14.01
C VAL A 79 -3.44 -4.46 -12.78
N ARG A 80 -2.97 -3.48 -12.00
CA ARG A 80 -3.74 -3.00 -10.84
C ARG A 80 -5.02 -2.30 -11.23
N ASN A 81 -5.00 -1.52 -12.32
CA ASN A 81 -6.21 -0.94 -12.89
C ASN A 81 -7.20 -2.02 -13.35
N ARG A 82 -6.71 -3.10 -13.97
CA ARG A 82 -7.54 -4.23 -14.41
C ARG A 82 -8.22 -4.96 -13.25
N VAL A 83 -7.51 -5.12 -12.13
CA VAL A 83 -8.08 -5.68 -10.89
C VAL A 83 -9.16 -4.76 -10.31
N LEU A 84 -9.08 -3.44 -10.53
CA LEU A 84 -10.06 -2.46 -10.07
C LEU A 84 -11.31 -2.29 -10.96
N GLU A 85 -11.32 -2.83 -12.18
CA GLU A 85 -12.46 -2.70 -13.11
C GLU A 85 -13.83 -2.99 -12.46
N PRO A 86 -14.02 -4.05 -11.66
CA PRO A 86 -15.32 -4.30 -11.04
C PRO A 86 -15.80 -3.17 -10.13
N LEU A 87 -14.88 -2.50 -9.44
CA LEU A 87 -15.18 -1.34 -8.59
C LEU A 87 -15.52 -0.11 -9.44
N ILE A 88 -14.76 0.13 -10.52
CA ILE A 88 -14.93 1.28 -11.40
C ILE A 88 -16.27 1.21 -12.15
N GLU A 89 -16.67 0.01 -12.56
CA GLU A 89 -17.91 -0.22 -13.33
C GLU A 89 -19.17 -0.19 -12.45
N LYS A 90 -19.10 -0.74 -11.23
CA LYS A 90 -20.28 -0.97 -10.40
C LYS A 90 -20.36 -0.06 -9.17
N GLY A 91 -19.24 0.47 -8.70
CA GLY A 91 -19.17 1.20 -7.42
C GLY A 91 -19.61 0.33 -6.24
N GLY A 92 -20.17 0.97 -5.21
CA GLY A 92 -20.86 0.29 -4.12
C GLY A 92 -19.99 -0.20 -2.96
N TYR A 93 -18.67 0.04 -3.00
CA TYR A 93 -17.76 -0.28 -1.89
C TYR A 93 -17.11 0.99 -1.36
N ASP A 94 -16.91 1.04 -0.04
CA ASP A 94 -16.38 2.21 0.65
C ASP A 94 -14.85 2.23 0.69
N ARG A 95 -14.26 1.05 0.71
CA ARG A 95 -12.83 0.84 0.92
C ARG A 95 -12.31 -0.19 -0.07
N VAL A 96 -11.06 -0.01 -0.44
CA VAL A 96 -10.29 -1.00 -1.20
C VAL A 96 -9.20 -1.53 -0.31
N LEU A 97 -9.05 -2.86 -0.25
CA LEU A 97 -7.92 -3.55 0.37
C LEU A 97 -7.08 -4.17 -0.75
N PHE A 98 -5.85 -3.69 -0.93
CA PHE A 98 -4.87 -4.27 -1.84
C PHE A 98 -3.83 -5.05 -1.04
N SER A 99 -3.64 -6.32 -1.40
CA SER A 99 -2.57 -7.16 -0.88
C SER A 99 -1.63 -7.54 -2.01
N ASN A 100 -0.33 -7.42 -1.77
CA ASN A 100 0.68 -8.10 -2.56
C ASN A 100 0.70 -9.60 -2.18
N ASP A 101 1.64 -10.33 -2.77
CA ASP A 101 1.97 -11.74 -2.55
C ASP A 101 2.79 -11.98 -1.27
N VAL A 102 2.29 -11.47 -0.15
CA VAL A 102 2.96 -11.49 1.15
C VAL A 102 2.32 -12.46 2.14
N PHE A 103 3.11 -12.97 3.08
CA PHE A 103 2.59 -13.63 4.27
C PHE A 103 1.94 -12.60 5.20
N ILE A 104 0.70 -12.86 5.59
CA ILE A 104 -0.10 -12.02 6.49
C ILE A 104 -1.23 -12.84 7.11
N GLU A 105 -1.58 -12.53 8.36
CA GLU A 105 -2.71 -13.15 9.06
C GLU A 105 -3.98 -12.30 8.98
N ALA A 106 -5.14 -12.96 9.00
CA ALA A 106 -6.45 -12.31 8.96
C ALA A 106 -6.61 -11.22 10.04
N GLU A 107 -6.11 -11.48 11.25
CA GLU A 107 -6.14 -10.57 12.38
C GLU A 107 -5.36 -9.28 12.11
N ALA A 108 -4.25 -9.36 11.36
CA ALA A 108 -3.47 -8.19 10.97
C ALA A 108 -4.22 -7.34 9.93
N ILE A 109 -5.06 -7.93 9.09
CA ILE A 109 -5.93 -7.20 8.15
C ILE A 109 -7.01 -6.44 8.91
N VAL A 110 -7.60 -7.08 9.93
CA VAL A 110 -8.56 -6.41 10.83
C VAL A 110 -7.89 -5.24 11.55
N GLU A 111 -6.68 -5.44 12.07
CA GLU A 111 -5.88 -4.38 12.71
C GLU A 111 -5.59 -3.23 11.74
N LEU A 112 -5.24 -3.53 10.47
CA LEU A 112 -5.02 -2.51 9.44
C LEU A 112 -6.27 -1.65 9.23
N ILE A 113 -7.43 -2.27 9.03
CA ILE A 113 -8.68 -1.56 8.75
C ILE A 113 -9.16 -0.75 9.95
N LYS A 114 -8.99 -1.30 11.16
CA LYS A 114 -9.35 -0.64 12.42
C LYS A 114 -8.35 0.41 12.89
N THR A 115 -7.26 0.65 12.15
CA THR A 115 -6.33 1.74 12.43
C THR A 115 -7.13 3.02 12.66
N ARG A 116 -6.89 3.72 13.78
CA ARG A 116 -7.60 4.98 14.12
C ARG A 116 -9.14 4.83 14.08
N ASP A 117 -9.68 3.68 14.48
CA ASP A 117 -11.11 3.36 14.43
C ASP A 117 -11.74 3.44 13.02
N GLY A 118 -10.93 3.29 11.97
CA GLY A 118 -11.35 3.44 10.57
C GLY A 118 -11.28 4.87 10.04
N ASP A 119 -10.83 5.83 10.86
CA ASP A 119 -10.61 7.24 10.49
C ASP A 119 -9.26 7.44 9.82
N TRP A 120 -9.20 7.03 8.55
CA TRP A 120 -8.09 7.25 7.64
C TRP A 120 -8.59 7.40 6.21
N ASP A 121 -7.78 8.04 5.38
CA ASP A 121 -7.97 8.07 3.93
C ASP A 121 -7.21 6.94 3.25
N PHE A 122 -6.06 6.60 3.82
CA PHE A 122 -5.12 5.61 3.30
C PHE A 122 -4.31 5.02 4.46
N VAL A 123 -4.10 3.71 4.48
CA VAL A 123 -3.35 3.04 5.54
C VAL A 123 -2.58 1.84 5.01
N CYS A 124 -1.32 1.68 5.41
CA CYS A 124 -0.47 0.57 4.98
C CYS A 124 0.09 -0.22 6.16
N GLY A 125 0.47 -1.47 5.89
CA GLY A 125 1.33 -2.24 6.78
C GLY A 125 2.81 -1.88 6.61
N LEU A 126 3.67 -2.75 7.11
CA LEU A 126 5.11 -2.76 6.88
C LEU A 126 5.49 -4.11 6.27
N ASP A 127 6.36 -4.09 5.25
CA ASP A 127 6.93 -5.28 4.65
C ASP A 127 8.41 -5.44 5.00
N PHE A 128 8.81 -6.69 5.23
CA PHE A 128 10.16 -7.01 5.66
C PHE A 128 10.81 -8.02 4.74
N GLY A 129 12.10 -7.79 4.51
CA GLY A 129 13.01 -8.71 3.85
C GLY A 129 14.17 -9.09 4.77
N PRO A 130 15.25 -9.68 4.23
CA PRO A 130 16.39 -10.13 5.02
C PRO A 130 17.06 -9.05 5.87
N TRP A 131 17.04 -7.80 5.39
CA TRP A 131 17.81 -6.69 5.98
C TRP A 131 16.95 -5.66 6.72
N GLY A 132 15.67 -5.96 7.01
CA GLY A 132 14.74 -5.04 7.66
C GLY A 132 13.64 -4.56 6.72
N LEU A 133 13.26 -3.28 6.84
CA LEU A 133 12.17 -2.68 6.06
C LEU A 133 12.49 -2.73 4.56
N TYR A 134 11.64 -3.38 3.77
CA TYR A 134 11.95 -3.72 2.38
C TYR A 134 11.59 -2.58 1.40
N ASP A 135 10.30 -2.33 1.17
CA ASP A 135 9.84 -1.37 0.17
C ASP A 135 9.90 0.08 0.70
N GLN A 136 11.05 0.50 1.23
CA GLN A 136 11.24 1.84 1.79
C GLN A 136 11.11 2.99 0.76
N TRP A 137 11.08 2.63 -0.53
CA TRP A 137 11.06 3.56 -1.65
C TRP A 137 9.63 4.03 -2.00
N VAL A 138 8.57 3.33 -1.55
CA VAL A 138 7.16 3.78 -1.69
C VAL A 138 6.65 4.55 -0.48
N ILE A 139 7.36 4.48 0.65
CA ILE A 139 7.02 5.16 1.90
C ILE A 139 7.80 6.46 2.04
N ARG A 140 7.14 7.50 2.52
CA ARG A 140 7.76 8.76 2.93
C ARG A 140 7.23 9.17 4.29
N ASP A 141 8.10 9.63 5.17
CA ASP A 141 7.66 10.19 6.44
C ASP A 141 6.76 11.41 6.21
N ARG A 142 6.13 11.95 7.26
CA ARG A 142 5.22 13.11 7.12
C ARG A 142 5.87 14.36 6.53
N LEU A 143 7.21 14.46 6.54
CA LEU A 143 7.99 15.56 5.97
C LEU A 143 8.42 15.26 4.52
N GLY A 144 7.97 14.14 3.96
CA GLY A 144 8.34 13.70 2.63
C GLY A 144 9.72 13.04 2.56
N ARG A 145 10.35 12.67 3.67
CA ARG A 145 11.70 12.06 3.65
C ARG A 145 11.64 10.55 3.48
N THR A 146 12.66 9.97 2.86
CA THR A 146 12.81 8.50 2.82
C THR A 146 13.05 7.95 4.23
N LEU A 147 12.85 6.65 4.42
CA LEU A 147 13.08 5.97 5.70
C LEU A 147 14.45 5.26 5.71
N SER A 148 14.85 4.76 6.88
CA SER A 148 15.93 3.78 7.03
C SER A 148 15.40 2.37 6.93
N THR A 149 16.23 1.47 6.39
CA THR A 149 15.97 0.03 6.36
C THR A 149 15.97 -0.56 7.78
N ASN A 150 16.87 -0.07 8.64
CA ASN A 150 16.99 -0.51 10.02
C ASN A 150 16.01 0.20 10.95
N TRP A 151 15.53 -0.54 11.96
CA TRP A 151 14.72 -0.01 13.05
C TRP A 151 15.49 1.12 13.78
N PRO A 152 14.85 2.25 14.11
CA PRO A 152 13.40 2.51 14.15
C PRO A 152 12.75 3.04 12.85
N TYR A 153 13.44 2.93 11.70
CA TYR A 153 13.01 3.33 10.34
C TYR A 153 12.78 4.84 10.12
N PHE A 154 12.12 5.51 11.07
CA PHE A 154 11.81 6.93 11.05
C PHE A 154 12.80 7.73 11.91
N PHE A 155 13.10 8.95 11.47
CA PHE A 155 14.04 9.86 12.15
C PHE A 155 13.35 11.11 12.68
N GLU A 156 12.28 11.55 12.02
CA GLU A 156 11.48 12.66 12.51
C GLU A 156 10.76 12.23 13.79
N ASP A 157 10.72 13.15 14.76
CA ASP A 157 10.34 12.90 16.15
C ASP A 157 8.99 12.17 16.31
N ALA A 158 7.96 12.60 15.56
CA ALA A 158 6.62 12.05 15.69
C ALA A 158 6.55 10.60 15.21
N GLY A 159 7.07 10.32 14.02
CA GLY A 159 7.11 8.99 13.43
C GLY A 159 8.03 8.03 14.17
N LEU A 160 9.19 8.51 14.63
CA LEU A 160 10.09 7.76 15.50
C LEU A 160 9.34 7.29 16.75
N HIS A 161 8.75 8.20 17.51
CA HIS A 161 8.07 7.86 18.75
C HIS A 161 6.82 6.99 18.53
N ALA A 162 6.08 7.20 17.43
CA ALA A 162 4.96 6.35 17.07
C ALA A 162 5.40 4.90 16.78
N ILE A 163 6.51 4.67 16.04
CA ILE A 163 7.06 3.32 15.83
C ILE A 163 7.49 2.67 17.13
N LEU A 164 8.16 3.42 18.02
CA LEU A 164 8.61 2.90 19.31
C LEU A 164 7.44 2.43 20.19
N ARG A 165 6.28 3.09 20.07
CA ARG A 165 5.04 2.77 20.81
C ARG A 165 4.10 1.83 20.07
N GLU A 166 4.41 1.47 18.82
CA GLU A 166 3.52 0.74 17.92
C GLU A 166 2.18 1.44 17.68
N GLU A 167 2.23 2.76 17.58
CA GLU A 167 1.08 3.60 17.24
C GLU A 167 1.03 3.82 15.72
N PRO A 168 -0.16 4.13 15.16
CA PRO A 168 -0.26 4.52 13.76
C PRO A 168 0.61 5.75 13.45
N VAL A 169 1.51 5.59 12.48
CA VAL A 169 2.48 6.61 12.11
C VAL A 169 1.92 7.47 10.98
N PRO A 170 1.77 8.79 11.14
CA PRO A 170 1.38 9.66 10.02
C PRO A 170 2.51 9.72 8.99
N VAL A 171 2.19 9.52 7.72
CA VAL A 171 3.14 9.48 6.62
C VAL A 171 2.68 10.34 5.45
N PHE A 172 3.60 10.71 4.57
CA PHE A 172 3.26 11.43 3.35
C PHE A 172 2.73 10.47 2.26
N THR A 173 3.32 9.28 2.15
CA THR A 173 2.88 8.19 1.26
C THR A 173 3.29 6.83 1.85
N CYS A 174 2.60 5.75 1.47
CA CYS A 174 2.98 4.36 1.78
C CYS A 174 2.31 3.36 0.80
N TRP A 175 2.85 2.14 0.68
CA TRP A 175 2.22 1.03 -0.08
C TRP A 175 2.77 -0.36 0.34
N ASN A 176 3.31 -0.50 1.55
CA ASN A 176 4.13 -1.66 1.91
C ASN A 176 3.30 -2.93 2.17
N GLY A 177 3.50 -3.97 1.35
CA GLY A 177 2.92 -5.32 1.45
C GLY A 177 1.39 -5.43 1.34
N ILE A 178 0.68 -4.71 2.21
CA ILE A 178 -0.78 -4.60 2.24
C ILE A 178 -1.19 -3.15 2.53
N VAL A 179 -2.27 -2.72 1.90
CA VAL A 179 -2.75 -1.35 1.97
C VAL A 179 -4.27 -1.30 1.88
N ALA A 180 -4.90 -0.39 2.62
CA ALA A 180 -6.31 -0.06 2.51
C ALA A 180 -6.52 1.44 2.30
N PHE A 181 -7.47 1.82 1.44
CA PHE A 181 -7.77 3.24 1.16
C PHE A 181 -9.24 3.45 0.78
N LYS A 182 -9.70 4.70 0.82
CA LYS A 182 -11.07 5.08 0.39
C LYS A 182 -11.28 4.80 -1.10
N ALA A 183 -12.44 4.27 -1.47
CA ALA A 183 -12.76 3.92 -2.85
C ALA A 183 -13.17 5.13 -3.72
N ASP A 184 -13.78 6.16 -3.13
CA ASP A 184 -14.37 7.29 -3.87
C ASP A 184 -13.44 7.97 -4.91
N PRO A 185 -12.12 8.16 -4.64
CA PRO A 185 -11.22 8.73 -5.63
C PRO A 185 -11.03 7.87 -6.90
N LEU A 186 -11.24 6.55 -6.83
CA LEU A 186 -11.05 5.63 -7.96
C LEU A 186 -12.29 5.48 -8.85
N ILE A 187 -13.47 5.84 -8.36
CA ILE A 187 -14.73 5.57 -9.05
C ILE A 187 -15.23 6.79 -9.83
N PRO A 188 -15.98 6.58 -10.94
CA PRO A 188 -16.65 7.64 -11.69
C PRO A 188 -17.49 8.55 -10.79
N VAL A 189 -17.54 9.85 -11.13
CA VAL A 189 -18.30 10.87 -10.37
C VAL A 189 -19.75 10.44 -10.14
N SER A 190 -20.38 9.81 -11.13
CA SER A 190 -21.76 9.33 -11.05
C SER A 190 -21.99 8.20 -10.04
N LEU A 191 -20.95 7.48 -9.61
CA LEU A 191 -21.01 6.36 -8.68
C LEU A 191 -20.52 6.74 -7.27
N ARG A 192 -20.02 7.96 -7.07
CA ARG A 192 -19.50 8.42 -5.78
C ARG A 192 -20.61 8.61 -4.76
N THR A 193 -20.29 8.35 -3.50
CA THR A 193 -21.24 8.59 -2.42
C THR A 193 -21.25 10.09 -2.08
N PRO A 194 -22.41 10.77 -2.10
CA PRO A 194 -22.49 12.19 -1.77
C PRO A 194 -21.91 12.52 -0.40
N GLY A 195 -21.14 13.60 -0.31
CA GLY A 195 -20.57 14.10 0.96
C GLY A 195 -19.28 13.43 1.43
N ARG A 196 -18.74 12.45 0.69
CA ARG A 196 -17.44 11.82 1.05
C ARG A 196 -16.21 12.57 0.57
N LEU A 197 -16.36 13.36 -0.49
CA LEU A 197 -15.31 14.23 -1.03
C LEU A 197 -15.74 15.69 -0.93
N SER A 198 -14.77 16.58 -0.78
CA SER A 198 -15.01 18.02 -0.68
C SER A 198 -15.60 18.57 -1.98
N THR A 199 -16.63 19.41 -1.85
CA THR A 199 -17.20 20.22 -2.93
C THR A 199 -16.62 21.64 -2.95
N SER A 200 -15.62 21.91 -2.11
CA SER A 200 -14.84 23.15 -2.15
C SER A 200 -13.58 22.91 -2.98
N PRO A 201 -13.13 23.90 -3.78
CA PRO A 201 -11.86 23.82 -4.49
C PRO A 201 -10.69 23.56 -3.54
N LEU A 202 -9.62 22.96 -4.08
CA LEU A 202 -8.39 22.71 -3.33
C LEU A 202 -7.84 24.02 -2.73
N SER A 203 -7.44 23.97 -1.46
CA SER A 203 -6.88 25.11 -0.74
C SER A 203 -5.54 25.57 -1.34
N ASN A 204 -4.76 24.63 -1.86
CA ASN A 204 -3.51 24.88 -2.56
C ASN A 204 -3.59 24.30 -3.98
N PRO A 205 -3.17 25.05 -5.02
CA PRO A 205 -3.11 24.51 -6.36
C PRO A 205 -2.08 23.37 -6.44
N LEU A 206 -2.25 22.48 -7.42
CA LEU A 206 -1.25 21.47 -7.73
C LEU A 206 0.10 22.13 -8.06
N PRO A 207 1.22 21.51 -7.66
CA PRO A 207 2.53 22.00 -8.07
C PRO A 207 2.72 21.82 -9.58
N SER A 208 3.54 22.68 -10.20
CA SER A 208 3.79 22.62 -11.64
C SER A 208 4.48 21.34 -12.13
N SER A 209 5.09 20.61 -11.20
CA SER A 209 5.70 19.30 -11.41
C SER A 209 4.68 18.16 -11.50
N HIS A 210 3.43 18.36 -11.04
CA HIS A 210 2.41 17.33 -11.01
C HIS A 210 1.83 17.08 -12.43
N PRO A 211 1.63 15.82 -12.88
CA PRO A 211 1.15 15.52 -14.24
C PRO A 211 -0.22 16.11 -14.59
N ALA A 212 -1.10 16.24 -13.60
CA ALA A 212 -2.40 16.88 -13.77
C ALA A 212 -2.35 18.42 -13.75
N TYR A 213 -1.19 19.06 -13.57
CA TYR A 213 -1.07 20.52 -13.61
C TYR A 213 -1.04 21.05 -15.06
N PRO A 214 -1.72 22.16 -15.38
CA PRO A 214 -2.63 22.91 -14.49
C PRO A 214 -4.03 22.29 -14.44
N GLN A 215 -4.68 22.34 -13.28
CA GLN A 215 -6.12 22.06 -13.16
C GLN A 215 -6.94 23.35 -13.21
N PRO A 216 -8.19 23.31 -13.71
CA PRO A 216 -9.11 24.43 -13.59
C PRO A 216 -9.28 24.85 -12.12
N LEU A 217 -9.23 26.16 -11.84
CA LEU A 217 -9.27 26.73 -10.47
C LEU A 217 -10.51 26.32 -9.65
N ASN A 218 -11.61 26.00 -10.32
CA ASN A 218 -12.88 25.62 -9.69
C ASN A 218 -13.05 24.11 -9.54
N THR A 219 -12.03 23.30 -9.88
CA THR A 219 -12.11 21.84 -9.75
C THR A 219 -12.18 21.48 -8.28
N THR A 220 -13.24 20.76 -7.90
CA THR A 220 -13.43 20.25 -6.54
C THR A 220 -13.02 18.77 -6.50
N PRO A 221 -12.54 18.24 -5.36
CA PRO A 221 -12.31 16.81 -5.19
C PRO A 221 -13.50 15.94 -5.61
N ALA A 222 -14.74 16.39 -5.37
CA ALA A 222 -15.95 15.68 -5.78
C ALA A 222 -16.12 15.59 -7.30
N ASP A 223 -15.64 16.59 -8.06
CA ASP A 223 -15.73 16.65 -9.53
C ASP A 223 -14.47 16.16 -10.24
N THR A 224 -13.36 15.98 -9.52
CA THR A 224 -12.08 15.49 -10.07
C THR A 224 -12.27 14.14 -10.75
N ALA A 225 -11.65 13.95 -11.92
CA ALA A 225 -11.68 12.69 -12.65
C ALA A 225 -11.19 11.51 -11.80
N PRO A 226 -11.69 10.28 -12.02
CA PRO A 226 -11.25 9.11 -11.26
C PRO A 226 -9.74 8.87 -11.38
N LEU A 227 -9.12 8.53 -10.25
CA LEU A 227 -7.71 8.14 -10.22
C LEU A 227 -7.52 6.75 -10.82
N LEU A 228 -6.36 6.58 -11.44
CA LEU A 228 -5.86 5.31 -11.96
C LEU A 228 -4.44 5.12 -11.46
N PHE A 229 -4.03 3.87 -11.27
CA PHE A 229 -2.61 3.57 -11.17
C PHE A 229 -1.93 4.01 -12.45
N ARG A 230 -0.88 4.81 -12.29
CA ARG A 230 -0.14 5.39 -13.41
C ARG A 230 1.35 5.15 -13.23
N PRO A 231 2.07 4.89 -14.34
CA PRO A 231 3.52 4.97 -14.33
C PRO A 231 3.94 6.42 -14.14
N ASN A 232 5.25 6.65 -14.07
CA ASN A 232 5.77 8.01 -13.91
C ASN A 232 5.47 8.86 -15.13
N GLY A 233 5.08 10.10 -14.87
CA GLY A 233 4.92 11.10 -15.91
C GLY A 233 6.25 11.46 -16.56
N LYS A 234 6.24 11.85 -17.83
CA LYS A 234 7.44 12.33 -18.56
C LYS A 234 8.14 13.52 -17.87
N ASN A 235 7.40 14.27 -17.06
CA ASN A 235 7.87 15.43 -16.30
C ASN A 235 8.05 15.14 -14.80
N GLU A 236 7.83 13.90 -14.36
CA GLU A 236 8.09 13.52 -12.97
C GLU A 236 9.57 13.18 -12.84
N PRO A 237 10.32 13.96 -12.06
CA PRO A 237 11.78 13.89 -12.03
C PRO A 237 12.30 12.74 -11.14
N CYS A 238 11.38 12.01 -10.51
CA CYS A 238 11.62 10.94 -9.56
C CYS A 238 11.09 9.64 -10.16
N PHE A 239 11.90 8.59 -10.26
CA PHE A 239 11.43 7.26 -10.66
C PHE A 239 10.54 6.67 -9.56
N THR A 240 9.30 7.16 -9.43
CA THR A 240 8.30 6.66 -8.50
C THR A 240 7.63 5.40 -9.06
N SER A 241 6.83 4.72 -8.26
CA SER A 241 5.99 3.61 -8.73
C SER A 241 4.56 4.06 -8.70
N GLU A 242 3.72 3.36 -9.45
CA GLU A 242 2.27 3.40 -9.33
C GLU A 242 1.80 3.25 -7.87
N SER A 243 2.54 2.49 -7.05
CA SER A 243 2.38 2.34 -5.59
C SER A 243 2.56 3.62 -4.81
N PHE A 244 3.52 4.46 -5.21
CA PHE A 244 3.78 5.77 -4.60
C PHE A 244 2.84 6.84 -5.17
N ASN A 245 2.58 6.78 -6.48
CA ASN A 245 1.82 7.80 -7.20
C ASN A 245 0.37 7.84 -6.72
N LEU A 246 -0.25 6.70 -6.39
CA LEU A 246 -1.63 6.67 -5.93
C LEU A 246 -1.87 7.44 -4.61
N PRO A 247 -1.19 7.15 -3.48
CA PRO A 247 -1.36 7.93 -2.25
C PRO A 247 -0.92 9.39 -2.42
N TYR A 248 0.07 9.66 -3.28
CA TYR A 248 0.45 11.03 -3.63
C TYR A 248 -0.70 11.78 -4.33
N ASP A 249 -1.39 11.14 -5.28
CA ASP A 249 -2.53 11.71 -6.00
C ASP A 249 -3.75 11.89 -5.09
N PHE A 250 -3.99 10.98 -4.13
CA PHE A 250 -5.01 11.15 -3.08
C PHE A 250 -4.77 12.46 -2.31
N ARG A 251 -3.53 12.69 -1.89
CA ARG A 251 -3.14 13.89 -1.17
C ARG A 251 -3.29 15.15 -2.03
N ARG A 252 -2.80 15.10 -3.27
CA ARG A 252 -2.66 16.29 -4.12
C ARG A 252 -3.95 16.68 -4.83
N GLN A 253 -4.73 15.72 -5.31
CA GLN A 253 -5.93 16.00 -6.13
C GLN A 253 -7.24 15.95 -5.33
N PHE A 254 -7.24 15.31 -4.16
CA PHE A 254 -8.46 15.12 -3.35
C PHE A 254 -8.37 15.69 -1.93
N ASP A 255 -7.22 16.25 -1.54
CA ASP A 255 -6.92 16.74 -0.18
C ASP A 255 -7.12 15.67 0.91
N LEU A 256 -6.92 14.41 0.54
CA LEU A 256 -7.02 13.27 1.45
C LEU A 256 -5.66 13.03 2.10
N GLN A 257 -5.46 13.65 3.27
CA GLN A 257 -4.14 13.73 3.93
C GLN A 257 -3.96 12.76 5.08
N ASN A 258 -5.01 12.06 5.52
CA ASN A 258 -4.95 11.13 6.65
C ASN A 258 -4.38 9.78 6.20
N ILE A 259 -3.07 9.78 5.92
CA ILE A 259 -2.30 8.63 5.44
C ILE A 259 -1.45 8.11 6.60
N TYR A 260 -1.61 6.82 6.91
CA TYR A 260 -0.94 6.19 8.06
C TYR A 260 -0.21 4.90 7.69
N VAL A 261 0.81 4.58 8.47
CA VAL A 261 1.39 3.24 8.53
C VAL A 261 1.07 2.63 9.87
N ASN A 262 0.43 1.47 9.86
CA ASN A 262 0.17 0.74 11.08
C ASN A 262 1.38 -0.16 11.39
N ALA A 263 2.16 0.26 12.38
CA ALA A 263 3.37 -0.43 12.82
C ALA A 263 3.10 -1.86 13.29
N ARG A 264 1.87 -2.24 13.64
CA ARG A 264 1.51 -3.60 14.09
C ARG A 264 1.22 -4.56 12.94
N VAL A 265 0.97 -4.05 11.75
CA VAL A 265 0.63 -4.85 10.56
C VAL A 265 1.92 -5.22 9.85
N ILE A 266 2.40 -6.43 10.13
CA ILE A 266 3.66 -6.96 9.62
C ILE A 266 3.38 -7.95 8.50
N THR A 267 4.12 -7.78 7.41
CA THR A 267 4.10 -8.65 6.23
C THR A 267 5.53 -8.97 5.80
N ALA A 268 5.70 -10.06 5.06
CA ALA A 268 6.97 -10.37 4.40
C ALA A 268 6.72 -11.27 3.19
N TYR A 269 7.61 -11.23 2.21
CA TYR A 269 7.51 -12.06 1.00
C TYR A 269 8.03 -13.49 1.21
N GLU A 270 8.83 -13.71 2.27
CA GLU A 270 9.36 -15.02 2.63
C GLU A 270 8.94 -15.40 4.07
N TRP A 271 8.67 -16.69 4.27
CA TRP A 271 8.12 -17.20 5.53
C TRP A 271 9.05 -17.00 6.72
N ASP A 272 10.34 -17.22 6.54
CA ASP A 272 11.32 -17.12 7.63
C ASP A 272 11.44 -15.66 8.12
N PHE A 273 11.43 -14.69 7.20
CA PHE A 273 11.43 -13.27 7.55
C PHE A 273 10.09 -12.84 8.13
N TYR A 274 8.98 -13.43 7.70
CA TYR A 274 7.67 -13.22 8.34
C TYR A 274 7.73 -13.62 9.81
N LEU A 275 8.19 -14.84 10.12
CA LEU A 275 8.30 -15.33 11.50
C LEU A 275 9.28 -14.49 12.33
N TRP A 276 10.42 -14.15 11.76
CA TRP A 276 11.45 -13.34 12.41
C TRP A 276 10.90 -11.97 12.85
N HIS A 277 10.31 -11.21 11.92
CA HIS A 277 9.85 -9.84 12.20
C HIS A 277 8.54 -9.80 12.98
N LYS A 278 7.64 -10.75 12.75
CA LYS A 278 6.34 -10.78 13.42
C LYS A 278 6.42 -11.33 14.83
N TYR A 279 7.18 -12.41 15.06
CA TYR A 279 7.16 -13.12 16.34
C TYR A 279 8.43 -12.92 17.14
N LEU A 280 9.60 -13.10 16.53
CA LEU A 280 10.86 -13.08 17.28
C LEU A 280 11.24 -11.65 17.71
N LEU A 281 11.32 -10.71 16.77
CA LEU A 281 11.69 -9.32 17.08
C LEU A 281 10.64 -8.60 17.93
N ARG A 282 9.39 -9.09 17.93
CA ARG A 282 8.29 -8.54 18.72
C ARG A 282 8.08 -9.24 20.05
N HIS A 283 8.85 -10.28 20.35
CA HIS A 283 8.82 -10.92 21.66
C HIS A 283 9.18 -9.87 22.73
N TRP A 284 8.41 -9.82 23.83
CA TRP A 284 8.53 -8.76 24.83
C TRP A 284 9.96 -8.63 25.39
N ALA A 285 10.68 -9.74 25.58
CA ALA A 285 12.05 -9.73 26.07
C ALA A 285 13.04 -9.14 25.05
N VAL A 286 12.83 -9.43 23.75
CA VAL A 286 13.65 -8.87 22.67
C VAL A 286 13.38 -7.38 22.56
N LYS A 287 12.10 -6.97 22.52
CA LYS A 287 11.72 -5.55 22.51
C LYS A 287 12.29 -4.81 23.72
N TRP A 288 12.18 -5.37 24.92
CA TRP A 288 12.74 -4.77 26.13
C TRP A 288 14.26 -4.59 26.00
N PHE A 289 14.99 -5.62 25.54
CA PHE A 289 16.43 -5.52 25.34
C PHE A 289 16.78 -4.44 24.32
N VAL A 290 16.16 -4.45 23.14
CA VAL A 290 16.39 -3.49 22.06
C VAL A 290 16.09 -2.05 22.53
N GLN A 291 14.98 -1.85 23.24
CA GLN A 291 14.51 -0.51 23.65
C GLN A 291 15.17 0.02 24.92
N LYS A 292 15.64 -0.84 25.83
CA LYS A 292 16.14 -0.43 27.16
C LYS A 292 17.62 -0.69 27.38
N ILE A 293 18.18 -1.71 26.74
CA ILE A 293 19.58 -2.11 26.93
C ILE A 293 20.42 -1.72 25.72
N GLU A 294 20.05 -2.21 24.54
CA GLU A 294 20.72 -1.87 23.29
C GLU A 294 20.53 -0.40 22.91
N ASN A 295 19.33 0.14 23.19
CA ASN A 295 18.87 1.46 22.75
C ASN A 295 19.10 1.71 21.25
N GLY A 296 18.99 0.63 20.46
CA GLY A 296 19.27 0.61 19.03
C GLY A 296 20.68 1.07 18.65
N TYR A 297 21.72 0.91 19.48
CA TYR A 297 23.13 1.20 19.16
C TYR A 297 23.39 2.52 18.39
N ASN A 298 22.66 3.59 18.68
CA ASN A 298 22.70 4.86 17.94
C ASN A 298 22.30 4.77 16.45
N TYR A 299 21.63 3.72 15.98
CA TYR A 299 21.05 3.65 14.63
C TYR A 299 20.00 4.76 14.37
N HIS A 300 19.39 5.31 15.42
CA HIS A 300 18.55 6.51 15.32
C HIS A 300 19.34 7.79 14.93
N SER A 301 20.68 7.77 15.02
CA SER A 301 21.54 8.90 14.65
C SER A 301 22.05 8.85 13.20
N THR A 302 21.93 7.71 12.52
CA THR A 302 22.43 7.54 11.15
C THR A 302 21.42 6.79 10.30
N LYS A 303 21.00 7.40 9.20
CA LYS A 303 20.07 6.81 8.25
C LYS A 303 20.80 5.87 7.30
N LEU A 304 20.45 4.59 7.34
CA LEU A 304 20.86 3.65 6.31
C LEU A 304 19.95 3.81 5.11
N ILE A 305 20.50 4.44 4.08
CA ILE A 305 19.84 4.70 2.82
C ILE A 305 20.33 3.67 1.82
N ASN A 306 19.40 3.02 1.13
CA ASN A 306 19.78 2.15 0.03
C ASN A 306 20.20 3.01 -1.17
N GLY A 307 21.51 3.32 -1.27
CA GLY A 307 22.08 4.05 -2.40
C GLY A 307 23.11 5.11 -2.11
N ASN A 308 23.38 5.96 -3.11
CA ASN A 308 24.27 7.11 -2.94
C ASN A 308 23.49 8.32 -2.38
N PRO A 309 23.74 8.73 -1.13
CA PRO A 309 23.04 9.83 -0.49
C PRO A 309 23.29 11.19 -1.16
N GLU A 310 24.43 11.39 -1.81
CA GLU A 310 24.78 12.64 -2.49
C GLU A 310 23.94 12.89 -3.75
N LYS A 311 23.31 11.83 -4.28
CA LYS A 311 22.41 11.92 -5.43
C LYS A 311 20.94 12.03 -5.03
N MET A 312 20.64 12.03 -3.74
CA MET A 312 19.30 12.33 -3.28
C MET A 312 19.02 13.81 -3.39
N TRP A 313 17.79 14.12 -3.74
CA TRP A 313 17.32 15.50 -3.86
C TRP A 313 15.82 15.51 -3.55
N THR A 314 15.25 16.67 -3.22
CA THR A 314 13.86 16.77 -2.78
C THR A 314 13.03 17.53 -3.83
N TRP A 315 11.83 17.03 -4.12
CA TRP A 315 10.82 17.72 -4.94
C TRP A 315 9.48 17.77 -4.20
N ASP A 316 8.42 18.19 -4.89
CA ASP A 316 7.07 18.30 -4.31
C ASP A 316 6.49 16.96 -3.82
N GLY A 317 7.01 15.83 -4.31
CA GLY A 317 6.70 14.48 -3.82
C GLY A 317 7.57 14.01 -2.65
N GLY A 318 8.48 14.85 -2.15
CA GLY A 318 9.43 14.49 -1.11
C GLY A 318 10.81 14.09 -1.65
N ASP A 319 11.55 13.31 -0.88
CA ASP A 319 12.89 12.84 -1.22
C ASP A 319 12.82 11.88 -2.42
N CYS A 320 13.69 12.15 -3.38
CA CYS A 320 13.97 11.31 -4.52
C CYS A 320 15.25 10.54 -4.33
N HIS A 321 15.21 9.30 -4.80
CA HIS A 321 16.37 8.46 -4.90
C HIS A 321 16.58 8.07 -6.37
N PRO A 322 17.79 8.19 -6.93
CA PRO A 322 18.05 7.92 -8.35
C PRO A 322 18.08 6.43 -8.75
N TRP A 323 17.59 5.49 -7.93
CA TRP A 323 17.55 4.08 -8.34
C TRP A 323 16.27 3.81 -9.12
N GLY A 324 16.42 3.51 -10.41
CA GLY A 324 15.44 2.71 -11.16
C GLY A 324 15.78 1.23 -10.94
N TRP A 325 14.78 0.41 -10.65
CA TRP A 325 14.89 -1.04 -10.65
C TRP A 325 14.47 -1.62 -11.99
#